data_AF-A0A924V3I6-F1
#
_entry.id   AF-A0A924V3I6-F1
#
_cell.length_a   1.000
_cell.length_b   1.000
_cell.length_c   1.000
_cell.angle_alpha   90.00
_cell.angle_beta   90.00
_cell.angle_gamma   90.00
#
_symmetry.space_group_name_H-M   'P 1'
#
loop_
_entity.id
_entity.type
_entity.pdbx_description
1 polymer ?
#
loop_
_entity_poly.entity_id
_entity_poly.type
_entity_poly.pdbx_seq_one_letter_code
_entity_poly.pdbx_strand_id
1 'polypeptide(L)' 'MIELPQRKRNRLLGYDYSQNGAYFITICIKDKHEILGKIVGSNSVRPHDDPPILVPSDIGLLVIKETENLARIYSHVT' A
#
# COMPACT_ATOMS: atom_id res chain seq x y z
N MET A 1 -3.68 -28.89 -22.48
CA MET A 1 -2.60 -28.06 -21.89
C MET A 1 -3.21 -26.71 -21.56
N ILE A 2 -3.30 -26.33 -20.28
CA ILE A 2 -3.89 -25.05 -19.89
C ILE A 2 -2.81 -23.99 -20.11
N GLU A 3 -3.06 -23.05 -21.02
CA GLU A 3 -2.20 -21.90 -21.22
C GLU A 3 -2.23 -21.03 -19.96
N LEU A 4 -1.08 -20.84 -19.33
CA LEU A 4 -0.95 -19.94 -18.18
C LEU A 4 -0.93 -18.49 -18.66
N PRO A 5 -1.49 -17.55 -17.87
CA PRO A 5 -1.41 -16.13 -18.21
C PRO A 5 0.05 -15.69 -18.37
N GLN A 6 0.37 -15.12 -19.53
CA GLN A 6 1.70 -14.54 -19.74
C GLN A 6 1.83 -13.26 -18.91
N ARG A 7 2.83 -13.23 -18.03
CA ARG A 7 3.07 -12.08 -17.17
C ARG A 7 3.52 -10.89 -18.02
N LYS A 8 2.87 -9.74 -17.81
CA LYS A 8 3.35 -8.47 -18.40
C LYS A 8 4.75 -8.15 -17.89
N ARG A 9 5.54 -7.41 -18.69
CA ARG A 9 6.83 -6.89 -18.24
C ARG A 9 6.64 -6.06 -16.98
N ASN A 10 7.45 -6.33 -15.94
CA ASN A 10 7.38 -5.62 -14.66
C ASN A 10 7.78 -4.13 -14.79
N ARG A 11 8.63 -3.81 -15.78
CA ARG A 11 9.13 -2.45 -16.02
C ARG A 11 8.61 -1.90 -17.34
N LEU A 12 8.21 -0.63 -17.32
CA LEU A 12 7.85 0.10 -18.52
C LEU A 12 9.10 0.29 -19.39
N LEU A 13 8.97 0.03 -20.68
CA LEU A 13 10.07 0.15 -21.62
C LEU A 13 10.46 1.63 -21.76
N GLY A 14 11.74 1.95 -21.58
CA GLY A 14 12.26 3.31 -21.68
C GLY A 14 12.00 4.21 -20.46
N TYR A 15 11.34 3.69 -19.40
CA TYR A 15 11.17 4.45 -18.16
C TYR A 15 12.42 4.33 -17.28
N ASP A 16 13.00 5.46 -16.92
CA ASP A 16 14.10 5.54 -15.95
C ASP A 16 13.54 5.43 -14.54
N TYR A 17 13.92 4.38 -13.81
CA TYR A 17 13.50 4.16 -12.41
C TYR A 17 14.43 4.80 -11.39
N SER A 18 15.52 5.44 -11.83
CA SER A 18 16.42 6.21 -10.96
C SER A 18 15.95 7.65 -10.73
N GLN A 19 15.07 8.16 -11.60
CA GLN A 19 14.48 9.48 -11.41
C GLN A 19 13.50 9.48 -10.22
N ASN A 20 13.30 10.66 -9.62
CA ASN A 20 12.28 10.87 -8.61
C ASN A 20 10.88 10.47 -9.12
N GLY A 21 10.14 9.69 -8.34
CA GLY A 21 8.82 9.21 -8.69
C GLY A 21 7.96 8.93 -7.45
N ALA A 22 6.67 8.69 -7.68
CA ALA A 22 5.73 8.30 -6.64
C ALA A 22 5.52 6.77 -6.66
N TYR A 23 5.57 6.15 -5.48
CA TYR A 23 5.39 4.72 -5.32
C TYR A 23 4.18 4.43 -4.44
N PHE A 24 3.32 3.52 -4.88
CA PHE A 24 2.25 2.97 -4.05
C PHE A 24 2.77 1.72 -3.35
N ILE A 25 2.81 1.74 -2.03
CA ILE A 25 3.14 0.58 -1.22
C ILE A 25 1.83 -0.10 -0.80
N THR A 26 1.72 -1.39 -1.08
CA THR A 26 0.58 -2.21 -0.63
C THR A 26 1.10 -3.27 0.34
N ILE A 27 0.44 -3.41 1.48
CA ILE A 27 0.81 -4.38 2.52
C ILE A 27 -0.28 -5.45 2.56
N CYS A 28 0.08 -6.67 2.19
CA CYS A 28 -0.84 -7.80 2.13
C CYS A 28 -0.68 -8.69 3.36
N ILE A 29 -1.79 -9.00 4.02
CA ILE A 29 -1.83 -9.98 5.10
C ILE A 29 -2.20 -11.36 4.55
N LYS A 30 -1.53 -12.40 5.05
CA LYS A 30 -1.84 -13.78 4.72
C LYS A 30 -3.34 -14.06 4.97
N ASP A 31 -3.97 -14.70 3.99
CA ASP A 31 -5.40 -15.05 4.01
C ASP A 31 -6.36 -13.86 4.20
N LYS A 32 -5.88 -12.63 3.94
CA LYS A 32 -6.66 -11.38 4.05
C LYS A 32 -7.25 -11.13 5.44
N HIS A 33 -6.61 -11.63 6.50
CA HIS A 33 -7.07 -11.35 7.87
C HIS A 33 -7.05 -9.85 8.19
N GLU A 34 -8.11 -9.36 8.83
CA GLU A 34 -8.30 -7.96 9.21
C GLU A 34 -7.51 -7.56 10.47
N ILE A 35 -6.20 -7.85 10.50
CA ILE A 35 -5.37 -7.64 11.69
C ILE A 35 -4.74 -6.25 11.77
N LEU A 36 -4.72 -5.49 10.67
CA LEU A 36 -4.11 -4.15 10.62
C LEU A 36 -5.01 -3.07 11.23
N GLY A 37 -6.30 -3.32 11.39
CA GLY A 37 -7.25 -2.35 11.90
C GLY A 37 -8.62 -2.52 11.28
N LYS A 38 -9.48 -1.54 11.53
CA LYS A 38 -10.84 -1.49 10.99
C LYS A 38 -11.05 -0.21 10.20
N ILE A 39 -11.72 -0.33 9.07
CA ILE A 39 -12.21 0.84 8.35
C ILE A 39 -13.53 1.26 8.96
N VAL A 40 -13.56 2.44 9.57
CA VAL A 40 -14.79 3.11 9.98
C VAL A 40 -15.14 4.14 8.91
N GLY A 41 -16.40 4.54 8.80
CA GLY A 41 -16.74 5.52 7.77
C GLY A 41 -17.28 4.93 6.46
N SER A 42 -17.29 3.61 6.29
CA SER A 42 -17.71 2.98 5.04
C SER A 42 -19.18 2.54 5.09
N ASN A 43 -20.10 3.51 5.11
CA ASN A 43 -21.55 3.25 5.16
C ASN A 43 -22.18 3.82 3.88
N SER A 44 -23.15 3.11 3.28
CA SER A 44 -23.79 3.50 2.00
C SER A 44 -24.59 4.82 2.04
N VAL A 45 -24.71 5.45 3.21
CA VAL A 45 -25.52 6.66 3.46
C VAL A 45 -24.63 7.80 3.94
N ARG A 46 -23.49 8.05 3.27
CA ARG A 46 -22.61 9.17 3.61
C ARG A 46 -22.53 10.20 2.49
N PRO A 47 -22.47 11.49 2.82
CA PRO A 47 -22.03 12.51 1.88
C PRO A 47 -20.65 12.13 1.32
N HIS A 48 -20.43 12.39 0.03
CA HIS A 48 -19.18 12.09 -0.67
C HIS A 48 -17.93 12.73 -0.01
N ASP A 49 -18.12 13.74 0.84
CA ASP A 49 -17.05 14.52 1.45
C ASP A 49 -16.51 13.93 2.77
N ASP A 50 -17.05 12.81 3.27
CA ASP A 50 -16.57 12.14 4.49
C ASP A 50 -15.85 10.82 4.13
N PRO A 51 -14.51 10.83 3.95
CA PRO A 51 -13.79 9.64 3.54
C PRO A 51 -13.73 8.59 4.66
N PRO A 52 -13.69 7.29 4.31
CA PRO A 52 -13.47 6.25 5.29
C PRO A 52 -12.12 6.43 6.00
N ILE A 53 -12.11 6.19 7.31
CA ILE A 53 -10.94 6.34 8.18
C ILE A 53 -10.47 4.95 8.61
N LEU A 54 -9.16 4.71 8.52
CA LEU A 54 -8.52 3.56 9.13
C LEU A 54 -8.33 3.81 10.63
N VAL A 55 -8.94 2.98 11.47
CA VAL A 55 -8.62 2.86 12.89
C VAL A 55 -7.64 1.70 13.04
N PRO A 56 -6.33 1.96 13.24
CA PRO A 56 -5.33 0.91 13.26
C PRO A 56 -5.39 0.08 14.54
N SER A 57 -5.02 -1.19 14.43
CA SER A 57 -4.67 -2.03 15.59
C SER A 57 -3.24 -1.72 16.07
N ASP A 58 -2.78 -2.36 17.14
CA ASP A 58 -1.37 -2.27 17.56
C ASP A 58 -0.40 -2.73 16.45
N ILE A 59 -0.76 -3.78 15.72
CA ILE A 59 0.01 -4.26 14.55
C ILE A 59 -0.04 -3.22 13.42
N GLY A 60 -1.21 -2.63 13.17
CA GLY A 60 -1.37 -1.55 12.19
C GLY A 60 -0.50 -0.33 12.50
N LEU A 61 -0.45 0.08 13.76
CA LEU A 61 0.38 1.19 14.21
C LEU A 61 1.87 0.91 14.00
N LEU A 62 2.33 -0.31 14.30
CA LEU A 62 3.71 -0.73 14.03
C LEU A 62 4.03 -0.65 12.53
N VAL A 63 3.13 -1.15 11.68
CA VAL A 63 3.28 -1.11 10.23
C VAL A 63 3.37 0.32 9.70
N ILE A 64 2.49 1.22 10.17
CA ILE A 64 2.52 2.65 9.80
C ILE A 64 3.86 3.26 10.22
N LYS A 65 4.27 3.06 11.47
CA LYS A 65 5.53 3.59 12.00
C LYS A 65 6.74 3.15 11.18
N GLU A 66 6.83 1.86 10.83
CA GLU A 66 7.95 1.37 10.01
C GLU A 66 7.89 1.87 8.56
N THR A 67 6.69 2.09 8.02
CA THR A 67 6.52 2.68 6.69
C THR A 67 7.02 4.14 6.66
N GLU A 68 6.72 4.93 7.70
CA GLU A 68 7.23 6.30 7.85
C GLU A 68 8.76 6.32 8.07
N ASN A 69 9.28 5.30 8.76
CA ASN A 69 10.71 5.13 9.04
C ASN A 69 11.54 4.86 7.77
N LEU A 70 10.91 4.46 6.66
CA LEU A 70 11.60 4.20 5.38
C LEU A 70 12.41 5.41 4.91
N ALA A 71 11.86 6.62 5.03
CA ALA A 71 12.55 7.84 4.62
C ALA A 71 13.85 8.06 5.40
N ARG A 72 13.87 7.68 6.69
CA ARG A 72 15.07 7.79 7.53
C ARG A 72 16.10 6.72 7.15
N ILE A 73 15.67 5.48 6.95
CA ILE A 73 16.55 4.34 6.63
C ILE A 73 17.22 4.54 5.27
N TYR A 74 16.46 5.00 4.28
CA TYR A 74 16.92 5.22 2.91
C TYR A 74 17.30 6.68 2.63
N SER A 75 17.69 7.43 3.66
CA SER A 75 18.05 8.85 3.55
C SER A 75 19.26 9.15 2.65
N HIS A 76 20.01 8.12 2.25
CA HIS A 76 21.18 8.20 1.38
C HIS A 76 20.87 7.81 -0.08
N VAL A 77 19.62 7.47 -0.38
CA VAL A 77 19.18 7.16 -1.75
C VAL A 77 18.68 8.47 -2.37
N THR A 78 19.42 8.96 -3.37
CA THR A 78 19.14 10.21 -4.10
C THR A 78 18.74 9.92 -5.54
#